data_AF-A0A0C2YTD2-F1
#
_entry.id   AF-A0A0C2YTD2-F1
#
_cell.length_a   1.000
_cell.length_b   1.000
_cell.length_c   1.000
_cell.angle_alpha   90.00
_cell.angle_beta   90.00
_cell.angle_gamma   90.00
#
_symmetry.space_group_name_H-M   'P 1'
#
loop_
_entity.id
_entity.type
_entity.pdbx_description
1 polymer ?
#
loop_
_entity_poly.entity_id
_entity_poly.type
_entity_poly.pdbx_seq_one_letter_code
_entity_poly.pdbx_strand_id
1 'polypeptide(L)'
;MKIKQIKLKKYKQFKDLTLDLTYPKGHKKEGQPLDKICIIGQSGTGKTNLLRIIRDKMYAEAVQTNFIEEEKSNSEKIYIYNLVDDHILDGLFPEYLVPIDFRAWLVLQNKINNYNKERLSYLDILSRKILTLDDYTKDDYRRETQEWEEKNDNILDKIADKLNPLLHKFNIELMETNKQISCFIDLTIKDLSNENIIKYKNLSTGTKNLIATFIPLKIHNPKDSIILIDEPENSFYPDIQRKL
;
A
#
# COMPACT_ATOMS: atom_id res chain seq x y z
N MET A 1 18.15 -2.78 -0.48
CA MET A 1 18.94 -1.66 0.07
C MET A 1 18.72 -1.57 1.57
N LYS A 2 19.75 -1.30 2.40
CA LYS A 2 19.62 -1.15 3.87
C LYS A 2 20.54 -0.05 4.40
N ILE A 3 20.18 0.58 5.52
CA ILE A 3 20.98 1.63 6.17
C ILE A 3 21.73 1.03 7.36
N LYS A 4 23.05 1.17 7.39
CA LYS A 4 23.87 0.76 8.55
C LYS A 4 24.03 1.87 9.57
N GLN A 5 24.12 3.11 9.12
CA GLN A 5 24.44 4.23 9.98
C GLN A 5 23.89 5.53 9.42
N ILE A 6 23.45 6.42 10.32
CA ILE A 6 23.08 7.80 9.99
C ILE A 6 24.00 8.72 10.78
N LYS A 7 24.63 9.67 10.10
CA LYS A 7 25.45 10.73 10.74
C LYS A 7 24.91 12.08 10.31
N LEU A 8 24.43 12.85 11.28
CA LEU A 8 24.05 14.25 11.11
C LEU A 8 25.07 15.10 11.87
N LYS A 9 25.64 16.10 11.22
CA LYS A 9 26.53 17.08 11.87
C LYS A 9 25.87 18.44 11.84
N LYS A 10 25.90 19.15 12.97
CA LYS A 10 25.36 20.51 13.13
C LYS A 10 23.96 20.72 12.52
N TYR A 11 23.05 19.75 12.65
CA TYR A 11 21.75 19.80 11.97
C TYR A 11 20.61 20.18 12.92
N LYS A 12 20.08 21.40 12.81
CA LYS A 12 18.93 21.92 13.59
C LYS A 12 19.00 21.51 15.07
N GLN A 13 17.93 20.92 15.62
CA GLN A 13 17.85 20.45 17.01
C GLN A 13 18.69 19.19 17.30
N PHE A 14 19.16 18.48 16.26
CA PHE A 14 19.93 17.24 16.44
C PHE A 14 21.41 17.47 16.75
N LYS A 15 21.92 18.70 16.59
CA LYS A 15 23.35 19.03 16.71
C LYS A 15 24.19 17.99 15.95
N ASP A 16 25.08 17.28 16.65
CA ASP A 16 25.80 16.13 16.13
C ASP A 16 25.12 14.85 16.62
N LEU A 17 24.60 14.05 15.67
CA LEU A 17 23.90 12.81 15.93
C LEU A 17 24.50 11.69 15.10
N THR A 18 24.84 10.57 15.74
CA THR A 18 25.22 9.33 15.06
C THR A 18 24.31 8.20 15.53
N LEU A 19 23.60 7.57 14.60
CA LEU A 19 22.77 6.41 14.84
C LEU A 19 23.40 5.19 14.17
N ASP A 20 23.81 4.22 14.97
CA ASP A 20 24.18 2.89 14.49
C ASP A 20 22.91 2.04 14.35
N LEU A 21 22.67 1.56 13.14
CA LEU A 21 21.49 0.78 12.75
C LEU A 21 21.88 -0.65 12.42
N THR A 22 22.89 -1.19 13.10
CA THR A 22 23.32 -2.59 12.99
C THR A 22 22.96 -3.41 14.23
N TYR A 23 22.91 -4.72 14.08
CA TYR A 23 22.70 -5.61 15.22
C TYR A 23 23.87 -5.51 16.20
N PRO A 24 23.59 -5.47 17.52
CA PRO A 24 24.60 -5.28 18.56
C PRO A 24 25.49 -6.51 18.72
N LYS A 25 26.57 -6.33 19.49
CA LYS A 25 27.49 -7.40 19.84
C LYS A 25 26.79 -8.58 20.51
N GLY A 26 27.15 -9.80 20.13
CA GLY A 26 26.56 -11.04 20.65
C GLY A 26 25.26 -11.46 19.96
N HIS A 27 24.76 -10.71 18.97
CA HIS A 27 23.66 -11.14 18.13
C HIS A 27 24.15 -12.01 16.96
N LYS A 28 23.35 -13.01 16.53
CA LYS A 28 23.72 -13.89 15.39
C LYS A 28 23.99 -13.14 14.08
N LYS A 29 23.41 -11.94 13.93
CA LYS A 29 23.57 -11.03 12.79
C LYS A 29 24.44 -9.80 13.13
N GLU A 30 25.29 -9.87 14.15
CA GLU A 30 26.14 -8.76 14.60
C GLU A 30 26.78 -7.99 13.44
N GLY A 31 26.72 -6.65 13.49
CA GLY A 31 27.27 -5.76 12.46
C GLY A 31 26.50 -5.73 11.13
N GLN A 32 25.49 -6.58 10.95
CA GLN A 32 24.58 -6.50 9.81
C GLN A 32 23.52 -5.41 10.04
N PRO A 33 23.04 -4.73 8.98
CA PRO A 33 21.97 -3.74 9.13
C PRO A 33 20.68 -4.34 9.68
N LEU A 34 19.99 -3.59 10.53
CA LEU A 34 18.69 -3.95 11.10
C LEU A 34 17.63 -4.10 9.99
N ASP A 35 16.77 -5.11 10.15
CA ASP A 35 15.65 -5.37 9.24
C ASP A 35 14.46 -4.43 9.48
N LYS A 36 14.29 -3.99 10.74
CA LYS A 36 13.21 -3.11 11.19
C LYS A 36 13.79 -2.10 12.18
N ILE A 37 13.44 -0.84 12.00
CA ILE A 37 13.90 0.27 12.84
C ILE A 37 12.66 1.06 13.27
N CYS A 38 12.52 1.29 14.57
CA CYS A 38 11.45 2.13 15.13
C CYS A 38 12.11 3.31 15.83
N ILE A 39 11.70 4.54 15.46
CA ILE A 39 12.20 5.77 16.07
C ILE A 39 11.09 6.30 16.97
N ILE A 40 11.34 6.29 18.29
CA ILE A 40 10.38 6.73 19.31
C ILE A 40 10.89 7.96 20.06
N GLY A 41 9.98 8.81 20.51
CA GLY A 41 10.31 10.05 21.22
C GLY A 41 9.11 10.98 21.35
N GLN A 42 9.17 11.94 22.28
CA GLN A 42 8.12 12.93 22.50
C GLN A 42 7.82 13.77 21.24
N SER A 43 6.67 14.44 21.22
CA SER A 43 6.35 15.39 20.14
C SER A 43 7.40 16.50 20.05
N GLY A 44 7.70 16.97 18.84
CA GLY A 44 8.73 18.00 18.60
C GLY A 44 10.19 17.53 18.65
N THR A 45 10.48 16.28 19.03
CA THR A 45 11.86 15.73 19.08
C THR A 45 12.50 15.53 17.70
N GLY A 46 11.73 15.66 16.63
CA GLY A 46 12.22 15.66 15.24
C GLY A 46 12.10 14.33 14.51
N LYS A 47 11.33 13.34 14.99
CA LYS A 47 11.11 12.03 14.32
C LYS A 47 10.77 12.17 12.83
N THR A 48 9.73 12.93 12.51
CA THR A 48 9.33 13.27 11.12
C THR A 48 10.46 13.96 10.35
N ASN A 49 11.18 14.88 10.99
CA ASN A 49 12.33 15.55 10.36
C ASN A 49 13.45 14.54 10.04
N LEU A 50 13.71 13.57 10.90
CA LEU A 50 14.71 12.53 10.66
C LEU A 50 14.31 11.64 9.49
N LEU A 51 13.05 11.19 9.43
CA LEU A 51 12.52 10.44 8.29
C LEU A 51 12.62 11.25 6.99
N ARG A 52 12.27 12.54 7.03
CA ARG A 52 12.41 13.45 5.89
C ARG A 52 13.86 13.64 5.45
N ILE A 53 14.82 13.74 6.37
CA ILE A 53 16.25 13.83 6.01
C ILE A 53 16.70 12.55 5.32
N ILE A 54 16.37 11.38 5.87
CA ILE A 54 16.69 10.08 5.26
C ILE A 54 16.12 10.02 3.85
N ARG A 55 14.84 10.37 3.72
CA ARG A 55 14.11 10.46 2.47
C ARG A 55 14.82 11.36 1.45
N ASP A 56 14.99 12.64 1.79
CA ASP A 56 15.51 13.66 0.87
C ASP A 56 16.94 13.31 0.42
N LYS A 57 17.74 12.72 1.32
CA LYS A 57 19.07 12.23 0.99
C LYS A 57 19.06 11.01 0.08
N MET A 58 18.07 10.13 0.20
CA MET A 58 17.89 9.03 -0.76
C MET A 58 17.33 9.49 -2.11
N TYR A 59 16.66 10.65 -2.18
CA TYR A 59 16.16 11.23 -3.44
C TYR A 59 17.18 12.04 -4.21
N ALA A 60 17.98 12.83 -3.51
CA ALA A 60 18.92 13.74 -4.15
C ALA A 60 20.02 13.00 -4.93
N GLU A 61 20.25 11.73 -4.63
CA GLU A 61 21.33 10.92 -5.19
C GLU A 61 20.78 9.54 -5.60
N ALA A 62 20.69 9.26 -6.91
CA ALA A 62 20.60 7.89 -7.40
C ALA A 62 21.84 7.13 -6.87
N VAL A 63 21.60 6.26 -5.90
CA VAL A 63 22.57 5.84 -4.86
C VAL A 63 23.94 5.36 -5.39
N GLN A 64 24.99 6.14 -5.09
CA GLN A 64 26.24 5.62 -4.52
C GLN A 64 26.47 6.28 -3.15
N THR A 65 26.33 5.51 -2.08
CA THR A 65 26.77 5.97 -0.76
C THR A 65 28.27 5.80 -0.61
N ASN A 66 28.97 6.92 -0.48
CA ASN A 66 30.04 7.15 0.50
C ASN A 66 30.12 8.66 0.71
N PHE A 67 30.06 9.13 1.96
CA PHE A 67 30.13 10.57 2.21
C PHE A 67 31.46 11.15 1.70
N ILE A 68 31.38 11.96 0.65
CA ILE A 68 32.07 13.21 0.28
C ILE A 68 31.46 13.60 -1.10
N GLU A 69 31.12 14.87 -1.30
CA GLU A 69 30.41 15.40 -2.49
C GLU A 69 31.05 14.96 -3.83
N GLU A 70 30.24 14.52 -4.81
CA GLU A 70 30.21 14.91 -6.24
C GLU A 70 29.62 13.83 -7.19
N GLU A 71 28.73 14.33 -8.06
CA GLU A 71 28.21 13.86 -9.37
C GLU A 71 27.34 12.61 -9.59
N LYS A 72 26.44 12.78 -10.57
CA LYS A 72 25.17 12.09 -10.88
C LYS A 72 25.32 10.89 -11.84
N SER A 73 24.43 9.88 -11.74
CA SER A 73 23.81 9.25 -12.93
C SER A 73 22.52 8.48 -12.61
N ASN A 74 21.60 8.43 -13.58
CA ASN A 74 20.18 8.07 -13.49
C ASN A 74 19.86 6.57 -13.32
N SER A 75 18.84 6.28 -12.51
CA SER A 75 17.86 5.19 -12.77
C SER A 75 16.59 5.43 -11.95
N GLU A 76 15.42 5.37 -12.58
CA GLU A 76 14.10 5.65 -11.99
C GLU A 76 13.75 4.74 -10.79
N LYS A 77 13.19 5.33 -9.72
CA LYS A 77 12.65 4.61 -8.56
C LYS A 77 11.36 5.26 -8.06
N ILE A 78 10.31 4.45 -7.92
CA ILE A 78 8.97 4.84 -7.44
C ILE A 78 8.92 4.70 -5.91
N TYR A 79 8.30 5.66 -5.23
CA TYR A 79 8.14 5.66 -3.78
C TYR A 79 6.82 6.30 -3.35
N ILE A 80 6.28 5.81 -2.24
CA ILE A 80 4.95 6.10 -1.70
C ILE A 80 5.11 7.06 -0.52
N TYR A 81 4.42 8.20 -0.55
CA TYR A 81 4.27 9.10 0.62
C TYR A 81 2.80 9.31 0.96
N ASN A 82 2.58 9.63 2.24
CA ASN A 82 1.48 10.48 2.67
C ASN A 82 1.88 11.93 2.37
N LEU A 83 1.29 12.51 1.34
CA LEU A 83 1.40 13.91 0.91
C LEU A 83 0.66 14.84 1.89
N VAL A 84 1.02 14.86 3.17
CA VAL A 84 0.55 15.92 4.08
C VAL A 84 1.44 17.15 3.91
N ASP A 85 1.32 17.82 2.76
CA ASP A 85 1.75 19.21 2.58
C ASP A 85 0.56 19.96 1.96
N ASP A 86 -0.22 20.58 2.84
CA ASP A 86 -1.57 21.16 2.64
C ASP A 86 -1.63 22.43 1.74
N HIS A 87 -0.61 22.77 0.96
CA HIS A 87 -0.54 24.09 0.30
C HIS A 87 -0.48 24.09 -1.23
N ILE A 88 -0.62 22.94 -1.91
CA ILE A 88 -0.57 22.88 -3.39
C ILE A 88 -1.91 22.43 -4.02
N LEU A 89 -2.94 22.10 -3.24
CA LEU A 89 -4.12 21.37 -3.74
C LEU A 89 -5.48 22.06 -3.56
N ASP A 90 -5.51 23.37 -3.29
CA ASP A 90 -6.72 24.13 -2.93
C ASP A 90 -7.78 24.34 -4.05
N GLY A 91 -7.63 23.72 -5.22
CA GLY A 91 -8.54 23.99 -6.34
C GLY A 91 -8.93 22.82 -7.24
N LEU A 92 -8.42 21.61 -7.01
CA LEU A 92 -8.56 20.51 -7.98
C LEU A 92 -9.16 19.21 -7.44
N PHE A 93 -9.50 19.12 -6.15
CA PHE A 93 -9.92 17.85 -5.57
C PHE A 93 -11.16 17.97 -4.68
N PRO A 94 -12.16 17.08 -4.83
CA PRO A 94 -13.22 16.93 -3.83
C PRO A 94 -12.61 16.40 -2.53
N GLU A 95 -13.24 16.72 -1.39
CA GLU A 95 -12.81 16.55 0.02
C GLU A 95 -12.41 15.12 0.49
N TYR A 96 -12.09 14.19 -0.41
CA TYR A 96 -12.06 12.75 -0.15
C TYR A 96 -10.68 12.08 -0.16
N LEU A 97 -9.59 12.80 -0.45
CA LEU A 97 -8.28 12.18 -0.54
C LEU A 97 -7.39 12.57 0.64
N VAL A 98 -7.34 11.69 1.66
CA VAL A 98 -6.14 11.61 2.50
C VAL A 98 -4.99 11.34 1.53
N PRO A 99 -3.86 12.07 1.58
CA PRO A 99 -2.95 12.18 0.45
C PRO A 99 -2.04 10.95 0.34
N ILE A 100 -2.62 9.77 0.17
CA ILE A 100 -1.92 8.50 0.08
C ILE A 100 -1.76 8.20 -1.40
N ASP A 101 -0.51 8.21 -1.88
CA ASP A 101 -0.08 7.97 -3.28
C ASP A 101 -1.24 7.78 -4.26
N PHE A 102 -1.84 8.90 -4.68
CA PHE A 102 -2.98 8.90 -5.62
C PHE A 102 -2.68 8.07 -6.87
N ARG A 103 -1.40 7.96 -7.26
CA ARG A 103 -0.98 7.14 -8.40
C ARG A 103 -1.19 5.66 -8.13
N ALA A 104 -0.88 5.17 -6.92
CA ALA A 104 -1.17 3.79 -6.53
C ALA A 104 -2.67 3.49 -6.59
N TRP A 105 -3.50 4.42 -6.13
CA TRP A 105 -4.95 4.28 -6.20
C TRP A 105 -5.46 4.25 -7.64
N LEU A 106 -4.99 5.17 -8.50
CA LEU A 106 -5.30 5.14 -9.93
C LEU A 106 -4.85 3.84 -10.61
N VAL A 107 -3.66 3.34 -10.28
CA VAL A 107 -3.16 2.06 -10.82
C VAL A 107 -4.04 0.90 -10.36
N LEU A 108 -4.47 0.89 -9.09
CA LEU A 108 -5.42 -0.10 -8.58
C LEU A 108 -6.73 -0.06 -9.37
N GLN A 109 -7.33 1.13 -9.53
CA GLN A 109 -8.58 1.30 -10.28
C GLN A 109 -8.43 0.83 -11.72
N ASN A 110 -7.33 1.18 -12.40
CA ASN A 110 -7.06 0.74 -13.77
C ASN A 110 -6.94 -0.77 -13.88
N LYS A 111 -6.23 -1.42 -12.94
CA LYS A 111 -6.10 -2.89 -12.91
C LYS A 111 -7.44 -3.58 -12.70
N ILE A 112 -8.27 -3.08 -11.76
CA ILE A 112 -9.63 -3.59 -11.53
C ILE A 112 -10.50 -3.42 -12.78
N ASN A 113 -10.47 -2.24 -13.40
CA ASN A 113 -11.26 -1.95 -14.61
C ASN A 113 -10.84 -2.82 -15.79
N ASN A 114 -9.53 -3.01 -16.01
CA ASN A 114 -9.02 -3.86 -17.08
C ASN A 114 -9.43 -5.32 -16.89
N TYR A 115 -9.23 -5.86 -15.68
CA TYR A 115 -9.67 -7.22 -15.34
C TYR A 115 -11.17 -7.42 -15.60
N ASN A 116 -12.01 -6.48 -15.12
CA ASN A 116 -13.45 -6.54 -15.32
C ASN A 116 -13.85 -6.45 -16.80
N LYS A 117 -13.18 -5.60 -17.58
CA LYS A 117 -13.42 -5.46 -19.02
C LYS A 117 -13.08 -6.75 -19.77
N GLU A 118 -11.91 -7.33 -19.50
CA GLU A 118 -11.47 -8.59 -20.12
C GLU A 118 -12.40 -9.74 -19.72
N ARG A 119 -12.77 -9.81 -18.44
CA ARG A 119 -13.72 -10.80 -17.93
C ARG A 119 -15.07 -10.71 -18.63
N LEU A 120 -15.66 -9.51 -18.72
CA LEU A 120 -16.94 -9.31 -19.41
C LEU A 120 -16.86 -9.69 -20.89
N SER A 121 -15.76 -9.34 -21.56
CA SER A 121 -15.54 -9.74 -22.95
C SER A 121 -15.48 -11.27 -23.10
N TYR A 122 -14.85 -11.97 -22.16
CA TYR A 122 -14.78 -13.43 -22.19
C TYR A 122 -16.14 -14.08 -21.90
N LEU A 123 -16.88 -13.59 -20.90
CA LEU A 123 -18.23 -14.06 -20.60
C LEU A 123 -19.21 -13.86 -21.76
N ASP A 124 -19.08 -12.78 -22.53
CA ASP A 124 -19.86 -12.58 -23.75
C ASP A 124 -19.58 -13.66 -24.82
N ILE A 125 -18.30 -14.04 -25.00
CA ILE A 125 -17.92 -15.15 -25.88
C ILE A 125 -18.55 -16.46 -25.41
N LEU A 126 -18.46 -16.76 -24.11
CA LEU A 126 -19.07 -17.98 -23.55
C LEU A 126 -20.59 -17.98 -23.66
N SER A 127 -21.22 -16.82 -23.48
CA SER A 127 -22.67 -16.65 -23.64
C SER A 127 -23.11 -16.94 -25.07
N ARG A 128 -22.32 -16.50 -26.07
CA ARG A 128 -22.56 -16.85 -27.48
C ARG A 128 -22.40 -18.36 -27.73
N LYS A 129 -21.39 -19.01 -27.15
CA LYS A 129 -21.23 -20.47 -27.25
C LYS A 129 -22.46 -21.22 -26.76
N ILE A 130 -23.03 -20.84 -25.60
CA ILE A 130 -24.28 -21.43 -25.07
C ILE A 130 -25.42 -21.35 -26.08
N LEU A 131 -25.52 -20.24 -26.82
CA LEU A 131 -26.63 -19.99 -27.74
C LEU A 131 -26.44 -20.65 -29.11
N THR A 132 -25.21 -20.94 -29.52
CA THR A 132 -24.90 -21.40 -30.88
C THR A 132 -24.39 -22.84 -30.98
N LEU A 133 -23.92 -23.43 -29.89
CA LEU A 133 -23.38 -24.79 -29.87
C LEU A 133 -24.30 -25.72 -29.08
N ASP A 134 -24.87 -26.73 -29.75
CA ASP A 134 -25.82 -27.67 -29.14
C ASP A 134 -25.21 -28.49 -27.99
N ASP A 135 -23.92 -28.81 -28.08
CA ASP A 135 -23.20 -29.60 -27.07
C ASP A 135 -22.60 -28.77 -25.92
N TYR A 136 -22.74 -27.43 -25.95
CA TYR A 136 -22.14 -26.56 -24.94
C TYR A 136 -23.10 -26.31 -23.78
N THR A 137 -22.75 -26.82 -22.60
CA THR A 137 -23.65 -26.81 -21.44
C THR A 137 -23.42 -25.64 -20.49
N LYS A 138 -24.36 -25.44 -19.55
CA LYS A 138 -24.18 -24.50 -18.43
C LYS A 138 -23.00 -24.87 -17.54
N ASP A 139 -22.66 -26.15 -17.45
CA ASP A 139 -21.52 -26.60 -16.64
C ASP A 139 -20.20 -26.32 -17.35
N ASP A 140 -20.15 -26.43 -18.68
CA ASP A 140 -18.99 -25.97 -19.47
C ASP A 140 -18.78 -24.47 -19.32
N TYR A 141 -19.85 -23.67 -19.37
CA TYR A 141 -19.77 -22.23 -19.08
C TYR A 141 -19.18 -21.93 -17.71
N ARG A 142 -19.63 -22.62 -16.67
CA ARG A 142 -19.14 -22.43 -15.30
C ARG A 142 -17.67 -22.82 -15.19
N ARG A 143 -17.29 -23.97 -15.76
CA ARG A 143 -15.92 -24.47 -15.78
C ARG A 143 -14.98 -23.52 -16.52
N GLU A 144 -15.30 -23.14 -17.76
CA GLU A 144 -14.48 -22.20 -18.54
C GLU A 144 -14.38 -20.83 -17.87
N THR A 145 -15.45 -20.35 -17.23
CA THR A 145 -15.41 -19.12 -16.43
C THR A 145 -14.40 -19.22 -15.29
N GLN A 146 -14.44 -20.31 -14.52
CA GLN A 146 -13.51 -20.54 -13.41
C GLN A 146 -12.07 -20.68 -13.91
N GLU A 147 -11.85 -21.46 -14.98
CA GLU A 147 -10.52 -21.59 -15.58
C GLU A 147 -9.95 -20.26 -16.06
N TRP A 148 -10.79 -19.37 -16.57
CA TRP A 148 -10.36 -18.01 -16.94
C TRP A 148 -10.05 -17.16 -15.71
N GLU A 149 -10.91 -17.19 -14.69
CA GLU A 149 -10.69 -16.46 -13.42
C GLU A 149 -9.40 -16.94 -12.72
N GLU A 150 -9.07 -18.23 -12.79
CA GLU A 150 -7.83 -18.80 -12.22
C GLU A 150 -6.56 -18.42 -13.01
N LYS A 151 -6.68 -18.29 -14.33
CA LYS A 151 -5.55 -17.92 -15.21
C LYS A 151 -5.27 -16.42 -15.24
N ASN A 152 -6.25 -15.59 -14.87
CA ASN A 152 -6.15 -14.14 -14.95
C ASN A 152 -6.09 -13.51 -13.56
N ASP A 153 -5.01 -12.80 -13.30
CA ASP A 153 -4.73 -12.24 -11.98
C ASP A 153 -5.72 -11.13 -11.59
N ASN A 154 -6.52 -11.36 -10.56
CA ASN A 154 -7.32 -10.34 -9.93
C ASN A 154 -6.57 -9.63 -8.80
N ILE A 155 -6.23 -8.35 -9.01
CA ILE A 155 -5.50 -7.56 -8.01
C ILE A 155 -6.30 -7.35 -6.72
N LEU A 156 -7.64 -7.26 -6.80
CA LEU A 156 -8.48 -7.02 -5.63
C LEU A 156 -8.46 -8.23 -4.71
N ASP A 157 -8.57 -9.43 -5.27
CA ASP A 157 -8.54 -10.68 -4.51
C ASP A 157 -7.18 -10.85 -3.83
N LYS A 158 -6.07 -10.55 -4.54
CA LYS A 158 -4.71 -10.54 -3.93
C LYS A 158 -4.55 -9.56 -2.78
N ILE A 159 -5.23 -8.41 -2.84
CA ILE A 159 -5.24 -7.42 -1.75
C ILE A 159 -6.09 -7.95 -0.61
N ALA A 160 -7.31 -8.44 -0.89
CA ALA A 160 -8.24 -9.00 0.07
C ALA A 160 -7.59 -10.15 0.87
N ASP A 161 -6.97 -11.12 0.21
CA ASP A 161 -6.24 -12.25 0.80
C ASP A 161 -5.25 -11.83 1.91
N LYS A 162 -4.59 -10.70 1.71
CA LYS A 162 -3.54 -10.22 2.61
C LYS A 162 -4.04 -9.19 3.62
N LEU A 163 -5.11 -8.47 3.30
CA LEU A 163 -5.66 -7.39 4.13
C LEU A 163 -6.78 -7.87 5.06
N ASN A 164 -7.62 -8.81 4.60
CA ASN A 164 -8.75 -9.34 5.36
C ASN A 164 -8.37 -9.92 6.74
N PRO A 165 -7.23 -10.62 6.92
CA PRO A 165 -6.80 -11.06 8.25
C PRO A 165 -6.62 -9.90 9.25
N LEU A 166 -6.32 -8.68 8.77
CA LEU A 166 -6.28 -7.48 9.59
C LEU A 166 -7.69 -6.88 9.74
N LEU A 167 -8.45 -6.78 8.64
CA LEU A 167 -9.80 -6.19 8.64
C LEU A 167 -10.78 -6.96 9.54
N HIS A 168 -10.66 -8.29 9.62
CA HIS A 168 -11.49 -9.11 10.49
C HIS A 168 -11.34 -8.75 11.98
N LYS A 169 -10.20 -8.17 12.39
CA LYS A 169 -10.04 -7.63 13.75
C LYS A 169 -10.90 -6.40 14.03
N PHE A 170 -11.35 -5.72 12.98
CA PHE A 170 -12.28 -4.61 12.99
C PHE A 170 -13.69 -5.04 12.60
N ASN A 171 -13.93 -6.36 12.51
CA ASN A 171 -15.22 -6.95 12.13
C ASN A 171 -15.74 -6.47 10.76
N ILE A 172 -14.81 -6.24 9.83
CA ILE A 172 -15.10 -5.84 8.46
C ILE A 172 -14.27 -6.68 7.49
N GLU A 173 -14.69 -6.76 6.24
CA GLU A 173 -14.06 -7.56 5.20
C GLU A 173 -14.03 -6.78 3.88
N LEU A 174 -12.88 -6.72 3.21
CA LEU A 174 -12.83 -6.21 1.84
C LEU A 174 -13.46 -7.26 0.95
N MET A 175 -14.56 -6.89 0.28
CA MET A 175 -15.25 -7.79 -0.63
C MET A 175 -14.37 -8.05 -1.85
N GLU A 176 -14.15 -9.33 -2.13
CA GLU A 176 -13.68 -9.78 -3.42
C GLU A 176 -14.64 -9.33 -4.52
N THR A 177 -14.16 -9.34 -5.76
CA THR A 177 -14.89 -8.78 -6.90
C THR A 177 -16.20 -9.56 -7.09
N ASN A 178 -17.30 -9.04 -6.56
CA ASN A 178 -18.54 -9.80 -6.49
C ASN A 178 -19.05 -10.06 -7.92
N LYS A 179 -19.34 -11.33 -8.22
CA LYS A 179 -19.71 -11.88 -9.54
C LYS A 179 -20.99 -11.28 -10.16
N GLN A 180 -21.63 -10.31 -9.48
CA GLN A 180 -22.94 -9.75 -9.84
C GLN A 180 -22.99 -8.22 -9.95
N ILE A 181 -21.91 -7.49 -9.67
CA ILE A 181 -21.98 -6.01 -9.62
C ILE A 181 -21.18 -5.40 -10.77
N SER A 182 -21.91 -4.88 -11.75
CA SER A 182 -21.41 -4.00 -12.79
C SER A 182 -20.88 -2.70 -12.17
N CYS A 183 -19.60 -2.41 -12.42
CA CYS A 183 -18.98 -1.09 -12.28
C CYS A 183 -19.12 -0.44 -10.89
N PHE A 184 -18.18 -0.68 -9.97
CA PHE A 184 -17.88 0.33 -8.95
C PHE A 184 -16.39 0.59 -8.80
N ILE A 185 -16.07 1.88 -8.91
CA ILE A 185 -14.77 2.53 -8.82
C ILE A 185 -14.27 2.62 -7.35
N ASP A 186 -15.13 2.25 -6.40
CA ASP A 186 -14.89 2.29 -4.96
C ASP A 186 -14.78 0.89 -4.37
N LEU A 187 -13.80 0.70 -3.47
CA LEU A 187 -13.68 -0.51 -2.68
C LEU A 187 -14.95 -0.72 -1.84
N THR A 188 -15.46 -1.94 -1.87
CA THR A 188 -16.67 -2.34 -1.15
C THR A 188 -16.27 -3.19 0.05
N ILE A 189 -16.77 -2.82 1.22
CA ILE A 189 -16.45 -3.46 2.50
C ILE A 189 -17.73 -4.07 3.06
N LYS A 190 -17.68 -5.30 3.54
CA LYS A 190 -18.78 -5.94 4.28
C LYS A 190 -18.53 -5.79 5.77
N ASP A 191 -19.55 -5.37 6.51
CA ASP A 191 -19.57 -5.45 7.98
C ASP A 191 -19.97 -6.88 8.39
N LEU A 192 -19.12 -7.54 9.17
CA LEU A 192 -19.33 -8.93 9.58
C LEU A 192 -20.33 -9.07 10.74
N SER A 193 -20.73 -7.97 11.39
CA SER A 193 -21.72 -8.00 12.50
C SER A 193 -23.15 -8.07 12.01
N ASN A 194 -23.43 -7.42 10.87
CA ASN A 194 -24.78 -7.16 10.39
C ASN A 194 -24.93 -7.38 8.87
N GLU A 195 -23.86 -7.82 8.20
CA GLU A 195 -23.78 -8.05 6.76
C GLU A 195 -23.99 -6.81 5.87
N ASN A 196 -23.96 -5.61 6.43
CA ASN A 196 -24.14 -4.38 5.68
C ASN A 196 -22.95 -4.10 4.75
N ILE A 197 -23.26 -3.54 3.58
CA ILE A 197 -22.25 -3.06 2.64
C ILE A 197 -21.88 -1.61 2.99
N ILE A 198 -20.60 -1.41 3.30
CA ILE A 198 -19.99 -0.11 3.59
C ILE A 198 -19.10 0.30 2.41
N LYS A 199 -19.34 1.48 1.86
CA LYS A 199 -18.45 2.09 0.87
C LYS A 199 -17.19 2.61 1.55
N TYR A 200 -16.03 2.54 0.89
CA TYR A 200 -14.75 3.05 1.42
C TYR A 200 -14.85 4.46 2.05
N LYS A 201 -15.56 5.39 1.40
CA LYS A 201 -15.75 6.76 1.88
C LYS A 201 -16.48 6.87 3.24
N ASN A 202 -17.25 5.85 3.62
CA ASN A 202 -18.02 5.83 4.87
C ASN A 202 -17.27 5.10 6.01
N LEU A 203 -16.07 4.58 5.75
CA LEU A 203 -15.23 3.98 6.79
C LEU A 203 -14.70 5.04 7.76
N SER A 204 -14.34 4.59 8.97
CA SER A 204 -13.61 5.42 9.92
C SER A 204 -12.25 5.85 9.35
N THR A 205 -11.75 7.00 9.79
CA THR A 205 -10.46 7.54 9.35
C THR A 205 -9.32 6.54 9.57
N GLY A 206 -9.35 5.82 10.69
CA GLY A 206 -8.34 4.81 10.99
C GLY A 206 -8.34 3.65 9.99
N THR A 207 -9.51 3.08 9.70
CA THR A 207 -9.64 2.00 8.71
C THR A 207 -9.26 2.49 7.31
N LYS A 208 -9.65 3.71 6.92
CA LYS A 208 -9.22 4.31 5.65
C LYS A 208 -7.71 4.36 5.54
N ASN A 209 -7.05 4.89 6.57
CA ASN A 209 -5.59 5.01 6.59
C ASN A 209 -4.89 3.65 6.57
N LEU A 210 -5.42 2.63 7.24
CA LEU A 210 -4.90 1.26 7.16
C LEU A 210 -4.94 0.73 5.73
N ILE A 211 -6.12 0.78 5.09
CA ILE A 211 -6.33 0.32 3.72
C ILE A 211 -5.42 1.10 2.77
N ALA A 212 -5.41 2.41 2.90
CA ALA A 212 -4.65 3.26 2.01
C ALA A 212 -3.14 3.16 2.24
N THR A 213 -2.64 2.86 3.45
CA THR A 213 -1.23 2.50 3.65
C THR A 213 -0.88 1.17 2.97
N PHE A 214 -1.81 0.22 2.98
CA PHE A 214 -1.59 -1.13 2.47
C PHE A 214 -1.59 -1.22 0.93
N ILE A 215 -2.51 -0.52 0.27
CA ILE A 215 -2.69 -0.59 -1.18
C ILE A 215 -1.41 -0.26 -1.96
N PRO A 216 -0.72 0.86 -1.71
CA PRO A 216 0.51 1.19 -2.41
C PRO A 216 1.60 0.14 -2.20
N LEU A 217 1.71 -0.43 -0.99
CA LEU A 217 2.66 -1.51 -0.72
C LEU A 217 2.36 -2.77 -1.55
N LYS A 218 1.09 -3.07 -1.80
CA LYS A 218 0.69 -4.18 -2.69
C LYS A 218 0.82 -3.87 -4.16
N ILE A 219 0.44 -2.67 -4.58
CA ILE A 219 0.50 -2.24 -5.98
C ILE A 219 1.93 -2.18 -6.48
N HIS A 220 2.82 -1.58 -5.67
CA HIS A 220 4.23 -1.41 -6.04
C HIS A 220 5.08 -2.63 -5.70
N ASN A 221 4.60 -3.51 -4.81
CA ASN A 221 5.26 -4.74 -4.35
C ASN A 221 6.79 -4.58 -4.22
N PRO A 222 7.24 -3.62 -3.39
CA PRO A 222 8.58 -3.09 -3.51
C PRO A 222 9.61 -4.15 -3.07
N LYS A 223 10.61 -4.39 -3.93
CA LYS A 223 11.73 -5.31 -3.66
C LYS A 223 13.00 -4.49 -3.43
N ASP A 224 13.84 -4.97 -2.52
CA ASP A 224 15.12 -4.34 -2.18
C ASP A 224 15.02 -2.84 -1.83
N SER A 225 13.88 -2.43 -1.28
CA SER A 225 13.54 -1.04 -0.97
C SER A 225 13.67 -0.74 0.52
N ILE A 226 13.59 0.54 0.86
CA ILE A 226 13.40 1.02 2.23
C ILE A 226 12.01 1.64 2.30
N ILE A 227 11.22 1.22 3.28
CA ILE A 227 9.89 1.75 3.54
C ILE A 227 10.01 2.68 4.75
N LEU A 228 9.67 3.95 4.55
CA LEU A 228 9.61 4.95 5.61
C LEU A 228 8.14 5.21 5.92
N ILE A 229 7.73 5.00 7.17
CA ILE A 229 6.36 5.24 7.63
C ILE A 229 6.47 6.19 8.83
N ASP A 230 5.77 7.32 8.76
CA ASP A 230 5.65 8.24 9.88
C ASP A 230 4.31 8.03 10.58
N GLU A 231 4.35 8.05 11.91
CA GLU A 231 3.19 7.88 12.80
C GLU A 231 2.19 6.77 12.37
N PRO A 232 2.64 5.52 12.15
CA PRO A 232 1.76 4.42 11.75
C PRO A 232 0.59 4.19 12.72
N GLU A 233 0.74 4.59 13.99
CA GLU A 233 -0.22 4.44 15.07
C GLU A 233 -1.43 5.38 14.97
N ASN A 234 -1.29 6.57 14.35
CA ASN A 234 -2.35 7.59 14.28
C ASN A 234 -3.57 7.15 13.46
N SER A 235 -3.46 5.96 12.84
CA SER A 235 -4.48 5.33 12.02
C SER A 235 -5.25 4.23 12.75
N PHE A 236 -4.99 3.96 14.02
CA PHE A 236 -5.62 2.86 14.74
C PHE A 236 -6.51 3.32 15.90
N TYR A 237 -7.56 2.55 16.17
CA TYR A 237 -8.39 2.74 17.35
C TYR A 237 -7.57 2.56 18.65
N PRO A 238 -7.89 3.27 19.74
CA PRO A 238 -7.11 3.21 20.99
C PRO A 238 -6.98 1.80 21.60
N ASP A 239 -8.00 0.97 21.46
CA ASP A 239 -7.99 -0.43 21.92
C ASP A 239 -7.07 -1.33 21.08
N ILE A 240 -6.86 -0.98 19.81
CA ILE A 240 -5.92 -1.66 18.91
C ILE A 240 -4.50 -1.15 19.12
N GLN A 241 -4.31 0.15 19.34
CA GLN A 241 -3.01 0.72 19.72
C GLN A 241 -2.45 0.05 20.98
N ARG A 242 -3.32 -0.36 21.91
CA ARG A 242 -2.93 -1.09 23.14
C ARG A 242 -2.54 -2.56 22.91
N LYS A 243 -2.90 -3.15 21.76
CA LYS A 243 -2.62 -4.56 21.42
C LYS A 243 -1.37 -4.72 20.54
N LEU A 244 -0.78 -3.62 20.07
CA LEU A 244 0.46 -3.56 19.29
C LEU A 244 1.63 -3.19 20.19
#